data_AF-A0A7C7EGL2-F1
#
_entry.id   AF-A0A7C7EGL2-F1
#
_cell.length_a   1.000
_cell.length_b   1.000
_cell.length_c   1.000
_cell.angle_alpha   90.00
_cell.angle_beta   90.00
_cell.angle_gamma   90.00
#
_symmetry.space_group_name_H-M   'P 1'
#
loop_
_entity.id
_entity.type
_entity.pdbx_description
1 polymer ?
#
loop_
_entity_poly.entity_id
_entity_poly.type
_entity_poly.pdbx_seq_one_letter_code
_entity_poly.pdbx_strand_id
1 'polypeptide(L)'
;MREFADYISDAFVHCAMINRDGKFDIKAIYANKQIEKITNKTMDQIIGKYMTEVFPELTDSIFDWPKILCEAAMTNEHTVIEQYVNAFEKFVKFNIFGFK
;
A
#
# COMPACT_ATOMS: atom_id res chain seq x y z
N MET A 1 -0.87 -18.29 -2.77
CA MET A 1 -1.58 -17.04 -2.44
C MET A 1 -1.73 -16.11 -3.66
N ARG A 2 -0.67 -15.82 -4.43
CA ARG A 2 -0.77 -15.00 -5.66
C ARG A 2 -1.78 -15.53 -6.69
N GLU A 3 -1.85 -16.84 -6.86
CA GLU A 3 -2.77 -17.50 -7.80
C GLU A 3 -4.26 -17.24 -7.53
N PHE A 4 -4.62 -16.91 -6.28
CA PHE A 4 -6.01 -16.64 -5.89
C PHE A 4 -6.31 -15.15 -5.72
N ALA A 5 -5.30 -14.28 -5.79
CA ALA A 5 -5.44 -12.86 -5.46
C ALA A 5 -6.28 -12.11 -6.50
N ASP A 6 -6.40 -12.57 -7.74
CA ASP A 6 -7.28 -11.94 -8.73
C ASP A 6 -8.76 -12.34 -8.58
N TYR A 7 -9.06 -13.40 -7.79
CA TYR A 7 -10.42 -13.88 -7.55
C TYR A 7 -11.11 -13.21 -6.35
N ILE A 8 -10.35 -12.51 -5.51
CA ILE A 8 -10.91 -11.71 -4.41
C ILE A 8 -11.42 -10.37 -4.94
N SER A 9 -12.51 -9.89 -4.35
CA SER A 9 -13.10 -8.58 -4.68
C SER A 9 -12.18 -7.41 -4.30
N ASP A 10 -11.41 -7.61 -3.23
CA ASP A 10 -10.62 -6.57 -2.60
C ASP A 10 -9.28 -6.40 -3.29
N ALA A 11 -8.70 -5.21 -3.19
CA ALA A 11 -7.33 -5.01 -3.62
C ALA A 11 -6.37 -5.71 -2.66
N PHE A 12 -5.44 -6.46 -3.25
CA PHE A 12 -4.37 -7.11 -2.52
C PHE A 12 -3.05 -6.54 -3.00
N VAL A 13 -2.22 -6.09 -2.06
CA VAL A 13 -0.90 -5.52 -2.34
C VAL A 13 0.12 -6.17 -1.41
N HIS A 14 1.16 -6.73 -2.00
CA HIS A 14 2.39 -7.06 -1.29
C HIS A 14 3.41 -5.97 -1.58
N CYS A 15 3.88 -5.32 -0.53
CA CYS A 15 4.83 -4.23 -0.62
C CYS A 15 6.00 -4.41 0.35
N ALA A 16 7.08 -3.69 0.10
CA ALA A 16 8.23 -3.62 0.99
C ALA A 16 8.53 -2.17 1.37
N MET A 17 8.98 -1.99 2.60
CA MET A 17 9.55 -0.74 3.09
C MET A 17 10.97 -0.59 2.54
N ILE A 18 11.25 0.55 1.92
CA ILE A 18 12.58 0.88 1.37
C ILE A 18 13.06 2.17 2.03
N ASN A 19 14.31 2.16 2.51
CA ASN A 19 14.98 3.37 2.99
C ASN A 19 15.81 3.97 1.84
N ARG A 20 15.53 5.23 1.50
CA ARG A 20 16.24 6.05 0.51
C ARG A 20 16.85 7.24 1.23
N ASP A 21 18.14 7.17 1.53
CA ASP A 21 18.91 8.27 2.15
C ASP A 21 18.27 8.83 3.43
N GLY A 22 17.72 7.94 4.28
CA GLY A 22 17.08 8.31 5.54
C GLY A 22 15.58 8.59 5.44
N LYS A 23 14.99 8.60 4.24
CA LYS A 23 13.55 8.67 4.02
C LYS A 23 12.98 7.29 3.70
N PHE A 24 11.93 6.90 4.41
CA PHE A 24 11.22 5.65 4.13
C PHE A 24 10.18 5.85 3.04
N ASP A 25 10.04 4.85 2.18
CA ASP A 25 9.02 4.77 1.15
C ASP A 25 8.53 3.31 1.04
N ILE A 26 7.41 3.13 0.35
CA ILE A 26 6.78 1.83 0.13
C ILE A 26 6.95 1.48 -1.34
N LYS A 27 7.44 0.28 -1.62
CA LYS A 27 7.55 -0.26 -2.98
C LYS A 27 6.55 -1.39 -3.17
N ALA A 28 5.67 -1.30 -4.16
CA ALA A 28 4.80 -2.42 -4.52
C ALA A 28 5.61 -3.52 -5.21
N ILE A 29 5.63 -4.71 -4.61
CA ILE A 29 6.25 -5.92 -5.18
C ILE A 29 5.24 -6.64 -6.06
N TYR A 30 3.99 -6.71 -5.61
CA TYR A 30 2.89 -7.36 -6.30
C TYR A 30 1.57 -6.71 -5.91
N ALA A 31 0.62 -6.68 -6.82
CA ALA A 31 -0.76 -6.35 -6.56
C ALA A 31 -1.68 -7.14 -7.49
N ASN A 32 -2.95 -7.28 -7.12
CA ASN A 32 -3.99 -7.79 -8.02
C ASN A 32 -4.63 -6.65 -8.82
N LYS A 33 -5.41 -6.98 -9.85
CA LYS A 33 -6.03 -5.97 -10.74
C LYS A 33 -7.02 -5.02 -10.01
N GLN A 34 -7.55 -5.41 -8.85
CA GLN A 34 -8.51 -4.58 -8.12
C GLN A 34 -7.88 -3.27 -7.60
N ILE A 35 -6.56 -3.21 -7.44
CA ILE A 35 -5.86 -1.98 -7.00
C ILE A 35 -6.07 -0.82 -7.97
N GLU A 36 -6.25 -1.10 -9.26
CA GLU A 36 -6.47 -0.06 -10.28
C GLU A 36 -7.78 0.69 -10.01
N LYS A 37 -8.80 0.00 -9.49
CA LYS A 37 -10.10 0.59 -9.15
C LYS A 37 -10.03 1.47 -7.90
N ILE A 38 -9.08 1.20 -7.00
CA ILE A 38 -8.89 2.01 -5.79
C ILE A 38 -8.04 3.23 -6.13
N THR A 39 -6.92 3.03 -6.83
CA THR A 39 -5.90 4.06 -7.00
C THR A 39 -6.03 4.88 -8.28
N ASN A 40 -6.87 4.45 -9.24
CA ASN A 40 -6.96 5.00 -10.59
C ASN A 40 -5.60 5.01 -11.33
N LYS A 41 -4.68 4.11 -10.97
CA LYS A 41 -3.41 3.86 -11.67
C LYS A 41 -3.40 2.46 -12.25
N THR A 42 -2.69 2.26 -13.35
CA THR A 42 -2.53 0.92 -13.93
C THR A 42 -1.51 0.10 -13.14
N MET A 43 -1.60 -1.22 -13.26
CA MET A 43 -0.63 -2.14 -12.66
C MET A 43 0.82 -1.80 -13.02
N ASP A 44 1.09 -1.45 -14.29
CA ASP A 44 2.44 -1.09 -14.75
C ASP A 44 2.96 0.23 -14.12
N GLN A 45 2.05 1.10 -13.70
CA GLN A 45 2.40 2.32 -12.98
C GLN A 45 2.67 2.06 -11.50
N ILE A 46 2.19 0.95 -10.93
CA ILE A 46 2.29 0.64 -9.50
C ILE A 46 3.45 -0.33 -9.24
N ILE A 47 3.52 -1.43 -9.99
CA ILE A 47 4.44 -2.53 -9.69
C ILE A 47 5.89 -2.11 -9.89
N GLY A 48 6.71 -2.37 -8.86
CA GLY A 48 8.12 -2.02 -8.86
C GLY A 48 8.40 -0.53 -8.67
N LYS A 49 7.37 0.31 -8.51
CA LYS A 49 7.49 1.75 -8.26
C LYS A 49 7.36 2.06 -6.78
N TYR A 50 7.89 3.23 -6.41
CA TYR A 50 7.75 3.78 -5.07
C TYR A 50 6.44 4.55 -4.95
N MET A 51 5.74 4.42 -3.83
CA MET A 51 4.41 5.01 -3.67
C MET A 51 4.45 6.53 -3.75
N THR A 52 5.50 7.19 -3.25
CA THR A 52 5.63 8.66 -3.39
C THR A 52 5.95 9.11 -4.82
N GLU A 53 6.49 8.24 -5.68
CA GLU A 53 6.68 8.55 -7.10
C GLU A 53 5.39 8.40 -7.89
N VAL A 54 4.54 7.44 -7.51
CA VAL A 54 3.25 7.17 -8.17
C VAL A 54 2.17 8.15 -7.69
N PHE A 55 2.20 8.48 -6.40
CA PHE A 55 1.29 9.39 -5.70
C PHE A 55 2.11 10.43 -4.93
N PRO A 56 2.56 11.51 -5.61
CA PRO A 56 3.30 12.60 -4.97
C PRO A 56 2.59 13.19 -3.74
N GLU A 57 1.25 13.14 -3.74
CA GLU A 57 0.37 13.60 -2.64
C GLU A 57 0.63 12.88 -1.31
N LEU A 58 1.25 11.70 -1.35
CA LEU A 58 1.66 10.99 -0.14
C LEU A 58 2.85 11.64 0.56
N THR A 59 3.67 12.41 -0.16
CA THR A 59 4.83 13.12 0.41
C THR A 59 4.38 14.25 1.33
N ASP A 60 3.28 14.90 0.98
CA ASP A 60 2.68 16.00 1.75
C ASP A 60 1.57 15.50 2.70
N SER A 61 1.43 14.17 2.85
CA SER A 61 0.43 13.60 3.75
C SER A 61 0.78 13.91 5.21
N ILE A 62 -0.24 14.27 5.98
CA ILE A 62 -0.12 14.37 7.45
C ILE A 62 0.09 12.99 8.11
N PHE A 63 -0.16 11.91 7.36
CA PHE A 63 0.02 10.53 7.81
C PHE A 63 1.34 9.98 7.29
N ASP A 64 2.19 9.51 8.21
CA ASP A 64 3.42 8.80 7.89
C ASP A 64 3.08 7.34 7.52
N TRP A 65 2.60 7.14 6.29
CA TRP A 65 2.18 5.83 5.78
C TRP A 65 3.26 4.74 5.90
N PRO A 66 4.54 5.00 5.54
CA PRO A 66 5.60 4.02 5.75
C PRO A 66 5.68 3.56 7.21
N LYS A 67 5.68 4.50 8.16
CA LYS A 67 5.71 4.17 9.59
C LYS A 67 4.46 3.41 10.04
N ILE A 68 3.27 3.89 9.68
CA ILE A 68 1.98 3.28 10.04
C ILE A 68 1.90 1.83 9.57
N LEU A 69 2.21 1.58 8.29
CA LEU A 69 2.18 0.23 7.72
C LEU A 69 3.26 -0.67 8.33
N CYS A 70 4.44 -0.12 8.65
CA CYS A 70 5.52 -0.86 9.29
C CYS A 70 5.13 -1.28 10.72
N GLU A 71 4.63 -0.35 11.53
CA GLU A 71 4.17 -0.64 12.90
C GLU A 71 3.06 -1.71 12.89
N ALA A 72 2.07 -1.55 12.00
CA ALA A 72 0.99 -2.51 11.80
C ALA A 72 1.47 -3.91 11.34
N ALA A 73 2.54 -3.97 10.55
CA ALA A 73 3.15 -5.23 10.11
C ALA A 73 4.02 -5.88 11.19
N MET A 74 4.64 -5.09 12.07
CA MET A 74 5.49 -5.58 13.17
C MET A 74 4.67 -6.08 14.36
N THR A 75 3.48 -5.53 14.58
CA THR A 75 2.49 -6.14 15.46
C THR A 75 2.03 -7.43 14.80
N ASN A 76 2.38 -8.58 15.39
CA ASN A 76 2.17 -9.92 14.82
C ASN A 76 0.68 -10.33 14.76
N GLU A 77 -0.21 -9.35 14.78
CA GLU A 77 -1.66 -9.41 14.77
C GLU A 77 -2.19 -8.72 13.51
N HIS A 78 -3.32 -9.21 13.00
CA HIS A 78 -4.06 -8.55 11.92
C HIS A 78 -4.45 -7.13 12.38
N THR A 79 -3.93 -6.13 11.66
CA THR A 79 -4.23 -4.73 11.95
C THR A 79 -5.19 -4.18 10.89
N VAL A 80 -6.26 -3.53 11.35
CA VAL A 80 -7.24 -2.86 10.49
C VAL A 80 -7.11 -1.36 10.63
N ILE A 81 -6.95 -0.67 9.50
CA ILE A 81 -6.91 0.79 9.44
C ILE A 81 -8.01 1.25 8.50
N GLU A 82 -8.85 2.16 8.95
CA GLU A 82 -9.93 2.76 8.14
C GLU A 82 -9.74 4.26 8.08
N GLN A 83 -9.42 4.77 6.88
CA GLN A 83 -9.02 6.15 6.72
C GLN A 83 -9.33 6.71 5.32
N TYR A 84 -9.63 8.00 5.27
CA TYR A 84 -9.64 8.74 4.01
C TYR A 84 -8.21 9.00 3.53
N VAL A 85 -7.88 8.47 2.35
CA VAL A 85 -6.56 8.62 1.74
C VAL A 85 -6.67 9.65 0.62
N ASN A 86 -6.07 10.83 0.84
CA ASN A 86 -6.11 11.94 -0.11
C ASN A 86 -5.60 11.54 -1.50
N ALA A 87 -4.51 10.76 -1.57
CA ALA A 87 -3.93 10.30 -2.83
C ALA A 87 -4.90 9.46 -3.70
N PHE A 88 -5.90 8.83 -3.08
CA PHE A 88 -6.89 8.01 -3.77
C PHE A 88 -8.27 8.66 -3.82
N GLU A 89 -8.45 9.81 -3.16
CA GLU A 89 -9.71 10.50 -2.91
C GLU A 89 -10.82 9.59 -2.36
N LYS A 90 -10.45 8.59 -1.57
CA LYS A 90 -11.36 7.51 -1.12
C LYS A 90 -11.15 7.19 0.36
N PHE A 91 -12.24 6.76 1.00
CA PHE A 91 -12.17 6.10 2.29
C PHE A 91 -11.79 4.62 2.07
N VAL A 92 -10.65 4.21 2.62
CA VAL A 92 -10.06 2.89 2.39
C VAL A 92 -9.91 2.15 3.71
N LYS A 93 -10.30 0.88 3.69
CA LYS A 93 -10.02 -0.09 4.76
C LYS A 93 -8.81 -0.94 4.37
N PHE A 94 -7.75 -0.84 5.14
CA PHE A 94 -6.56 -1.68 5.01
C PHE A 94 -6.67 -2.85 6.00
N ASN A 95 -6.49 -4.07 5.49
CA ASN A 95 -6.23 -5.25 6.29
C ASN A 95 -4.76 -5.59 6.15
N ILE A 96 -3.98 -5.31 7.20
CA ILE A 96 -2.52 -5.40 7.17
C ILE A 96 -2.09 -6.68 7.89
N PHE A 97 -1.22 -7.43 7.23
CA PHE A 97 -0.66 -8.68 7.73
C PHE A 97 0.86 -8.59 7.69
N GLY A 98 1.50 -8.71 8.85
CA GLY A 98 2.94 -8.88 8.95
C GLY A 98 3.41 -10.21 8.36
N PHE A 99 4.50 -10.20 7.60
CA PHE A 99 5.18 -11.43 7.18
C PHE A 99 6.33 -11.74 8.14
N LYS A 100 6.46 -13.01 8.54
CA LYS A 100 7.63 -13.57 9.22
C LYS A 100 8.69 -14.00 8.20
#